data_AF-A0A940TBG7-F1
#
_entry.id   AF-A0A940TBG7-F1
#
_cell.length_a   1.000
_cell.length_b   1.000
_cell.length_c   1.000
_cell.angle_alpha   90.00
_cell.angle_beta   90.00
_cell.angle_gamma   90.00
#
_symmetry.space_group_name_H-M   'P 1'
#
loop_
_entity.id
_entity.type
_entity.pdbx_description
1 polymer ?
#
loop_
_entity_poly.entity_id
_entity_poly.type
_entity_poly.pdbx_seq_one_letter_code
_entity_poly.pdbx_strand_id
1 'polypeptide(L)'
;MKRFLASLLSITMVMSLAACGDFEEDNTANGAADSSEATTTTTTTTTTTTTSATTETTTLTSREICEVCGAKVAQGEGVTTPLGLYICKSCDDKGAGGTTPVKDPGIPQEKSFLTIENNVLVKCDENATGKVVIPEGVTEIGEGAFMNCYFFSEVIIPDTVTRIEKNAFYGCQFFSIDIPDSVTYIGEAAFSNCGALAKVTMSENLIKIGKDAFRFCIGLKQINIPASVESIGTCAFGDCPVLASINVDENNKNYISVDGVLLSKDKTYVLCYPANKMGATYVVPDGVTVIGQYAFSGATMLREVVLNENCLTIAEYAFHACENLEKVNVSASVRTIMGNAFLGCAGISQINVDENNKNYSSEEGVLFNKDKSWLIKYPRCKLNTEYVIPDTVTTIGATAFECAVCLKTVVIPDSVVRIEDFAFCYCRNLETCIIPDSATDLGIYIFEECESLVRS
;
A
#
# COMPACT_ATOMS: atom_id res chain seq x y z
N MET A 1 -9.20 34.26 2.82
CA MET A 1 -9.13 33.45 4.06
C MET A 1 -10.53 33.03 4.57
N LYS A 2 -11.44 32.63 3.67
CA LYS A 2 -12.75 31.99 3.94
C LYS A 2 -13.24 31.31 2.66
N ARG A 3 -12.47 30.34 2.15
CA ARG A 3 -12.83 29.37 1.08
C ARG A 3 -11.81 28.23 1.13
N PHE A 4 -11.88 27.37 2.16
CA PHE A 4 -11.00 26.20 2.27
C PHE A 4 -11.61 25.06 3.12
N LEU A 5 -12.94 24.95 3.18
CA LEU A 5 -13.61 24.03 4.10
C LEU A 5 -14.79 23.25 3.50
N ALA A 6 -14.86 23.08 2.18
CA ALA A 6 -15.99 22.41 1.51
C ALA A 6 -15.61 21.25 0.58
N SER A 7 -14.48 20.57 0.81
CA SER A 7 -14.11 19.36 0.04
C SER A 7 -13.57 18.20 0.89
N LEU A 8 -13.66 18.27 2.24
CA LEU A 8 -13.15 17.22 3.14
C LEU A 8 -14.24 16.27 3.69
N LEU A 9 -15.39 16.17 3.04
CA LEU A 9 -16.44 15.21 3.38
C LEU A 9 -16.69 14.23 2.23
N SER A 10 -15.79 13.26 2.02
CA SER A 10 -16.09 11.97 1.37
C SER A 10 -14.92 10.96 1.42
N ILE A 11 -14.09 10.96 2.46
CA ILE A 11 -13.14 9.85 2.70
C ILE A 11 -13.06 9.61 4.21
N THR A 12 -14.03 8.86 4.74
CA THR A 12 -14.00 8.33 6.12
C THR A 12 -14.64 6.94 6.11
N MET A 13 -13.88 5.97 5.59
CA MET A 13 -14.07 4.50 5.56
C MET A 13 -13.11 4.06 4.44
N VAL A 14 -11.89 3.56 4.66
CA VAL A 14 -11.49 2.38 5.42
C VAL A 14 -10.10 2.63 6.01
N MET A 15 -10.06 3.01 7.29
CA MET A 15 -8.87 2.92 8.15
C MET A 15 -9.37 2.20 9.40
N SER A 16 -9.56 0.89 9.27
CA SER A 16 -9.84 0.01 10.40
C SER A 16 -8.49 -0.52 10.89
N LEU A 17 -8.07 -0.04 12.06
CA LEU A 17 -7.03 -0.62 12.94
C LEU A 17 -5.89 -1.40 12.25
N ALA A 18 -4.97 -0.68 11.61
CA ALA A 18 -3.55 -1.05 11.65
C ALA A 18 -2.90 -0.26 12.81
N ALA A 19 -3.25 -0.63 14.04
CA ALA A 19 -2.44 -0.29 15.22
C ALA A 19 -1.44 -1.43 15.43
N CYS A 20 -0.46 -1.50 14.54
CA CYS A 20 0.84 -2.10 14.77
C CYS A 20 1.76 -1.19 13.96
N GLY A 21 2.49 -0.31 14.66
CA GLY A 21 3.31 0.71 14.02
C GLY A 21 4.30 0.07 13.07
N ASP A 22 4.30 0.55 11.82
CA ASP A 22 5.44 0.39 10.92
C ASP A 22 6.67 1.00 11.63
N PHE A 23 7.59 0.14 12.05
CA PHE A 23 8.93 0.51 12.48
C PHE A 23 9.70 0.98 11.23
N GLU A 24 9.69 2.29 10.96
CA GLU A 24 10.83 2.93 10.31
C GLU A 24 11.72 3.52 11.40
N GLU A 25 12.94 2.99 11.50
CA GLU A 25 14.03 3.63 12.23
C GLU A 25 14.32 4.99 11.58
N ASP A 26 14.03 6.09 12.28
CA ASP A 26 14.89 7.26 12.14
C ASP A 26 15.02 8.08 13.43
N ASN A 27 16.28 8.39 13.75
CA ASN A 27 16.71 9.20 14.87
C ASN A 27 16.27 10.65 14.67
N THR A 28 15.62 11.28 15.66
CA THR A 28 16.13 12.50 16.31
C THR A 28 15.16 13.05 17.37
N ALA A 29 15.76 13.81 18.29
CA ALA A 29 15.31 14.18 19.61
C ALA A 29 14.19 15.25 19.73
N ASN A 30 13.54 15.18 20.90
CA ASN A 30 13.05 16.26 21.76
C ASN A 30 11.82 17.09 21.37
N GLY A 31 10.85 17.14 22.30
CA GLY A 31 10.00 18.32 22.48
C GLY A 31 8.64 18.11 23.15
N ALA A 32 8.66 18.03 24.48
CA ALA A 32 7.64 18.36 25.49
C ALA A 32 6.18 18.73 25.11
N ALA A 33 5.27 18.13 25.91
CA ALA A 33 4.11 18.71 26.59
C ALA A 33 3.02 19.46 25.79
N ASP A 34 1.76 19.00 25.89
CA ASP A 34 0.83 19.48 26.91
C ASP A 34 -0.56 18.86 26.67
N SER A 35 -1.17 18.42 27.77
CA SER A 35 -2.48 17.79 27.86
C SER A 35 -3.54 18.85 28.10
N SER A 36 -4.62 18.87 27.31
CA SER A 36 -5.89 19.40 27.81
C SER A 36 -7.09 18.63 27.27
N GLU A 37 -7.96 18.33 28.23
CA GLU A 37 -9.14 17.47 28.18
C GLU A 37 -10.25 18.06 27.30
N ALA A 38 -10.91 17.22 26.50
CA ALA A 38 -12.18 17.52 25.86
C ALA A 38 -13.29 16.67 26.49
N THR A 39 -14.30 17.37 26.99
CA THR A 39 -15.49 16.87 27.68
C THR A 39 -16.54 16.36 26.70
N THR A 40 -17.03 15.16 27.00
CA THR A 40 -18.41 14.65 26.87
C THR A 40 -19.35 15.21 25.79
N THR A 41 -19.61 14.35 24.82
CA THR A 41 -20.75 14.30 23.89
C THR A 41 -22.10 14.17 24.60
N THR A 42 -23.12 14.88 24.10
CA THR A 42 -24.54 14.53 24.31
C THR A 42 -25.24 14.46 22.96
N THR A 43 -25.82 13.30 22.69
CA THR A 43 -26.63 12.94 21.54
C THR A 43 -28.01 13.61 21.60
N THR A 44 -28.51 14.13 20.48
CA THR A 44 -29.96 14.23 20.28
C THR A 44 -30.29 14.07 18.80
N THR A 45 -31.17 13.09 18.56
CA THR A 45 -31.73 12.69 17.28
C THR A 45 -32.97 13.52 16.99
N THR A 46 -33.09 14.07 15.77
CA THR A 46 -34.39 14.41 15.19
C THR A 46 -34.34 14.35 13.66
N THR A 47 -35.12 13.42 13.11
CA THR A 47 -35.77 13.45 11.79
C THR A 47 -36.63 14.73 11.67
N THR A 48 -36.92 15.37 10.51
CA THR A 48 -37.23 14.89 9.16
C THR A 48 -37.29 16.08 8.18
N THR A 49 -37.40 15.76 6.89
CA THR A 49 -38.03 16.48 5.76
C THR A 49 -37.24 17.47 4.89
N THR A 50 -37.18 17.04 3.64
CA THR A 50 -36.84 17.65 2.35
C THR A 50 -37.48 18.99 2.04
N THR A 51 -36.70 19.89 1.45
CA THR A 51 -37.14 20.77 0.35
C THR A 51 -35.99 21.06 -0.60
N SER A 52 -36.23 20.78 -1.87
CA SER A 52 -35.42 21.11 -3.05
C SER A 52 -35.37 22.62 -3.30
N ALA A 53 -34.18 23.16 -3.54
CA ALA A 53 -33.99 24.44 -4.19
C ALA A 53 -32.84 24.33 -5.20
N THR A 54 -33.22 24.34 -6.47
CA THR A 54 -32.37 24.47 -7.65
C THR A 54 -31.75 25.86 -7.70
N THR A 55 -30.42 25.95 -7.73
CA THR A 55 -29.70 27.16 -8.13
C THR A 55 -29.13 26.97 -9.54
N GLU A 56 -29.71 27.72 -10.45
CA GLU A 56 -29.29 27.91 -11.84
C GLU A 56 -27.84 28.40 -11.88
N THR A 57 -26.95 27.61 -12.46
CA THR A 57 -25.72 28.11 -13.06
C THR A 57 -26.02 28.36 -14.52
N THR A 58 -26.18 29.63 -14.88
CA THR A 58 -26.35 30.08 -16.25
C THR A 58 -25.16 29.65 -17.09
N THR A 59 -25.35 28.65 -17.93
CA THR A 59 -24.48 28.33 -19.06
C THR A 59 -24.46 29.53 -20.01
N LEU A 60 -23.29 30.13 -20.22
CA LEU A 60 -23.09 31.12 -21.26
C LEU A 60 -23.32 30.44 -22.62
N THR A 61 -24.33 30.88 -23.37
CA THR A 61 -24.51 30.45 -24.76
C THR A 61 -23.33 30.93 -25.60
N SER A 62 -22.90 30.15 -26.60
CA SER A 62 -21.72 30.32 -27.46
C SER A 62 -21.60 31.64 -28.25
N ARG A 63 -22.48 32.64 -28.04
CA ARG A 63 -22.54 33.90 -28.78
C ARG A 63 -22.09 35.14 -27.99
N GLU A 64 -21.39 34.98 -26.88
CA GLU A 64 -20.82 36.11 -26.11
C GLU A 64 -19.28 36.14 -26.13
N ILE A 65 -18.62 35.29 -26.93
CA ILE A 65 -17.17 35.25 -27.05
C ILE A 65 -16.78 35.62 -28.48
N CYS A 66 -15.89 36.60 -28.62
CA CYS A 66 -15.32 36.97 -29.92
C CYS A 66 -14.48 35.79 -30.44
N GLU A 67 -14.86 35.23 -31.58
CA GLU A 67 -14.18 34.06 -32.17
C GLU A 67 -12.79 34.40 -32.74
N VAL A 68 -12.42 35.68 -32.80
CA VAL A 68 -11.11 36.16 -33.28
C VAL A 68 -10.12 36.41 -32.13
N CYS A 69 -10.58 36.95 -31.00
CA CYS A 69 -9.67 37.34 -29.90
C CYS A 69 -10.00 36.71 -28.54
N GLY A 70 -11.07 35.91 -28.44
CA GLY A 70 -11.50 35.25 -27.20
C GLY A 70 -12.11 36.19 -26.16
N ALA A 71 -12.23 37.48 -26.43
CA ALA A 71 -12.80 38.45 -25.49
C ALA A 71 -14.30 38.22 -25.29
N LYS A 72 -14.77 38.37 -24.05
CA LYS A 72 -16.21 38.41 -23.75
C LYS A 72 -16.80 39.70 -24.30
N VAL A 73 -17.88 39.57 -25.07
CA VAL A 73 -18.57 40.68 -25.74
C VAL A 73 -19.87 40.96 -25.00
N ALA A 74 -20.07 42.21 -24.57
CA ALA A 74 -21.33 42.62 -23.94
C ALA A 74 -22.51 42.48 -24.92
N GLN A 75 -23.71 42.19 -24.39
CA GLN A 75 -24.90 42.00 -25.22
C GLN A 75 -25.18 43.23 -26.08
N GLY A 76 -25.16 43.05 -27.41
CA GLY A 76 -25.36 44.11 -28.39
C GLY A 76 -24.08 44.80 -28.92
N GLU A 77 -22.90 44.41 -28.44
CA GLU A 77 -21.61 44.99 -28.88
C GLU A 77 -20.80 44.12 -29.86
N GLY A 78 -21.35 42.97 -30.27
CA GLY A 78 -20.75 42.08 -31.26
C GLY A 78 -21.42 42.17 -32.63
N VAL A 79 -20.66 41.88 -33.69
CA VAL A 79 -21.11 41.84 -35.07
C VAL A 79 -20.90 40.44 -35.62
N THR A 80 -21.86 39.92 -36.40
CA THR A 80 -21.68 38.66 -37.12
C THR A 80 -21.18 38.94 -38.53
N THR A 81 -20.04 38.39 -38.91
CA THR A 81 -19.47 38.57 -40.24
C THR A 81 -20.31 37.85 -41.31
N PRO A 82 -20.15 38.17 -42.61
CA PRO A 82 -20.82 37.45 -43.70
C PRO A 82 -20.54 35.93 -43.74
N LEU A 83 -19.46 35.48 -43.09
CA LEU A 83 -19.06 34.08 -42.96
C LEU A 83 -19.62 33.40 -41.69
N GLY A 84 -20.47 34.09 -40.92
CA GLY A 84 -21.12 33.55 -39.74
C GLY A 84 -20.32 33.64 -38.43
N LEU A 85 -19.12 34.24 -38.45
CA LEU A 85 -18.31 34.41 -37.22
C LEU A 85 -18.83 35.55 -36.35
N TYR A 86 -18.85 35.37 -35.03
CA TYR A 86 -19.20 36.41 -34.05
C TYR A 86 -17.96 37.12 -33.53
N ILE A 87 -17.82 38.42 -33.82
CA ILE A 87 -16.62 39.21 -33.51
C ILE A 87 -16.96 40.48 -32.71
N CYS A 88 -16.04 40.93 -31.84
CA CYS A 88 -16.19 42.19 -31.12
C CYS A 88 -15.88 43.40 -32.02
N LYS A 89 -16.43 44.56 -31.66
CA LYS A 89 -16.26 45.82 -32.42
C LYS A 89 -14.79 46.19 -32.69
N SER A 90 -13.88 45.93 -31.75
CA SER A 90 -12.44 46.19 -31.94
C SER A 90 -11.77 45.28 -32.97
N CYS A 91 -12.37 44.12 -33.27
CA CYS A 91 -11.93 43.20 -34.32
C CYS A 91 -12.55 43.56 -35.68
N ASP A 92 -13.75 44.15 -35.69
CA ASP A 92 -14.42 44.65 -36.90
C ASP A 92 -13.72 45.91 -37.46
N ASP A 93 -13.29 46.83 -36.58
CA ASP A 93 -12.64 48.09 -36.97
C ASP A 93 -11.23 47.92 -37.58
N LYS A 94 -10.64 46.71 -37.56
CA LYS A 94 -9.27 46.43 -38.05
C LYS A 94 -9.21 45.90 -39.48
N GLY A 95 -10.07 46.41 -40.37
CA GLY A 95 -10.11 46.07 -41.79
C GLY A 95 -8.72 45.90 -42.45
N ALA A 96 -8.61 44.87 -43.29
CA ALA A 96 -7.39 44.38 -43.92
C ALA A 96 -6.39 45.46 -44.40
N GLY A 97 -5.13 45.35 -43.95
CA GLY A 97 -3.95 45.93 -44.59
C GLY A 97 -3.21 47.00 -43.76
N GLY A 98 -1.98 46.70 -43.32
CA GLY A 98 -1.06 47.72 -42.80
C GLY A 98 -0.07 47.21 -41.74
N THR A 99 1.17 46.98 -42.17
CA THR A 99 2.31 46.53 -41.37
C THR A 99 2.78 47.57 -40.35
N THR A 100 2.73 47.25 -39.06
CA THR A 100 3.75 47.64 -38.05
C THR A 100 3.81 46.56 -36.97
N PRO A 101 4.99 46.14 -36.50
CA PRO A 101 5.09 45.20 -35.39
C PRO A 101 4.78 45.95 -34.11
N VAL A 102 3.54 45.85 -33.63
CA VAL A 102 3.25 46.07 -32.22
C VAL A 102 4.00 44.95 -31.49
N LYS A 103 5.00 45.31 -30.68
CA LYS A 103 5.57 44.40 -29.70
C LYS A 103 4.42 43.91 -28.83
N ASP A 104 3.99 42.68 -29.07
CA ASP A 104 3.09 41.96 -28.21
C ASP A 104 3.70 41.99 -26.79
N PRO A 105 3.04 42.58 -25.79
CA PRO A 105 3.49 42.47 -24.41
C PRO A 105 3.27 41.03 -23.99
N GLY A 106 4.29 40.21 -24.25
CA GLY A 106 4.42 38.78 -23.94
C GLY A 106 3.14 38.08 -23.51
N ILE A 107 2.62 37.19 -24.37
CA ILE A 107 1.85 36.03 -23.92
C ILE A 107 2.55 35.53 -22.65
N PRO A 108 1.87 35.46 -21.48
CA PRO A 108 2.46 34.91 -20.28
C PRO A 108 2.99 33.54 -20.66
N GLN A 109 4.31 33.36 -20.62
CA GLN A 109 4.92 32.04 -20.81
C GLN A 109 4.16 31.10 -19.88
N GLU A 110 3.50 30.07 -20.42
CA GLU A 110 2.91 29.02 -19.60
C GLU A 110 4.01 28.57 -18.65
N LYS A 111 3.81 28.83 -17.36
CA LYS A 111 4.80 28.52 -16.35
C LYS A 111 4.94 27.01 -16.35
N SER A 112 6.04 26.51 -16.92
CA SER A 112 6.35 25.09 -16.89
C SER A 112 6.33 24.62 -15.43
N PHE A 113 5.45 23.69 -15.12
CA PHE A 113 5.42 23.03 -13.82
C PHE A 113 6.61 22.07 -13.65
N LEU A 114 7.41 21.87 -14.70
CA LEU A 114 8.49 20.91 -14.75
C LEU A 114 9.85 21.61 -14.72
N THR A 115 10.73 21.10 -13.86
CA THR A 115 12.16 21.43 -13.81
C THR A 115 12.93 20.27 -14.41
N ILE A 116 13.72 20.57 -15.45
CA ILE A 116 14.49 19.59 -16.20
C ILE A 116 15.96 20.03 -16.19
N GLU A 117 16.84 19.12 -15.78
CA GLU A 117 18.28 19.35 -15.71
C GLU A 117 19.00 18.23 -16.45
N ASN A 118 19.80 18.57 -17.45
CA ASN A 118 20.57 17.59 -18.25
C ASN A 118 19.71 16.43 -18.78
N ASN A 119 18.52 16.75 -19.32
CA ASN A 119 17.52 15.78 -19.81
C ASN A 119 16.87 14.90 -18.73
N VAL A 120 17.08 15.18 -17.45
CA VAL A 120 16.40 14.51 -16.33
C VAL A 120 15.30 15.42 -15.81
N LEU A 121 14.06 14.92 -15.72
CA LEU A 121 12.99 15.61 -15.03
C LEU A 121 13.21 15.43 -13.53
N VAL A 122 13.68 16.48 -12.86
CA VAL A 122 14.06 16.43 -11.45
C VAL A 122 12.93 16.86 -10.51
N LYS A 123 11.96 17.63 -11.01
CA LYS A 123 10.84 18.11 -10.18
C LYS A 123 9.63 18.54 -11.01
N CYS A 124 8.45 18.21 -10.50
CA CYS A 124 7.15 18.77 -10.85
C CYS A 124 6.67 19.65 -9.68
N ASP A 125 6.02 20.77 -9.99
CA ASP A 125 5.31 21.59 -9.00
C ASP A 125 4.13 20.78 -8.44
N GLU A 126 4.04 20.67 -7.11
CA GLU A 126 2.97 19.95 -6.41
C GLU A 126 1.56 20.47 -6.74
N ASN A 127 1.46 21.71 -7.25
CA ASN A 127 0.21 22.34 -7.68
C ASN A 127 -0.11 22.09 -9.16
N ALA A 128 0.67 21.25 -9.86
CA ALA A 128 0.35 20.85 -11.22
C ALA A 128 -1.04 20.20 -11.26
N THR A 129 -1.89 20.65 -12.17
CA THR A 129 -3.28 20.17 -12.31
C THR A 129 -3.56 19.74 -13.75
N GLY A 130 -4.60 18.92 -13.93
CA GLY A 130 -5.03 18.47 -15.25
C GLY A 130 -4.02 17.51 -15.89
N LYS A 131 -3.65 17.78 -17.14
CA LYS A 131 -2.77 16.93 -17.94
C LYS A 131 -1.34 17.48 -17.93
N VAL A 132 -0.39 16.68 -17.49
CA VAL A 132 1.03 17.00 -17.53
C VAL A 132 1.69 16.27 -18.70
N VAL A 133 2.38 17.01 -19.56
CA VAL A 133 3.12 16.44 -20.69
C VAL A 133 4.61 16.61 -20.42
N ILE A 134 5.33 15.49 -20.29
CA ILE A 134 6.79 15.52 -20.18
C ILE A 134 7.37 15.84 -21.58
N PRO A 135 8.21 16.88 -21.71
CA PRO A 135 8.75 17.28 -23.01
C PRO A 135 9.64 16.21 -23.65
N GLU A 136 9.62 16.16 -24.99
CA GLU A 136 10.58 15.38 -25.77
C GLU A 136 12.03 15.73 -25.41
N GLY A 137 12.89 14.71 -25.40
CA GLY A 137 14.30 14.84 -25.04
C GLY A 137 14.59 14.59 -23.56
N VAL A 138 13.57 14.51 -22.70
CA VAL A 138 13.73 13.98 -21.35
C VAL A 138 14.02 12.48 -21.44
N THR A 139 15.14 12.05 -20.85
CA THR A 139 15.61 10.65 -20.90
C THR A 139 15.32 9.88 -19.62
N GLU A 140 15.03 10.58 -18.53
CA GLU A 140 14.83 10.01 -17.19
C GLU A 140 13.85 10.86 -16.38
N ILE A 141 12.96 10.18 -15.64
CA ILE A 141 12.15 10.78 -14.59
C ILE A 141 12.89 10.51 -13.27
N GLY A 142 13.49 11.56 -12.72
CA GLY A 142 14.40 11.47 -11.59
C GLY A 142 13.72 11.11 -10.27
N GLU A 143 14.55 10.89 -9.26
CA GLU A 143 14.08 10.52 -7.92
C GLU A 143 13.09 11.56 -7.36
N GLY A 144 11.92 11.08 -6.95
CA GLY A 144 10.89 11.92 -6.34
C GLY A 144 10.30 13.00 -7.25
N ALA A 145 10.51 12.95 -8.56
CA ALA A 145 10.22 14.08 -9.45
C ALA A 145 8.74 14.52 -9.44
N PHE A 146 7.79 13.60 -9.31
CA PHE A 146 6.36 13.86 -9.13
C PHE A 146 5.86 13.45 -7.74
N MET A 147 6.75 13.23 -6.77
CA MET A 147 6.36 12.79 -5.43
C MET A 147 5.30 13.73 -4.84
N ASN A 148 4.19 13.14 -4.36
CA ASN A 148 3.06 13.82 -3.74
C ASN A 148 2.35 14.85 -4.64
N CYS A 149 2.47 14.74 -5.97
CA CYS A 149 1.69 15.54 -6.91
C CYS A 149 0.26 14.97 -7.01
N TYR A 150 -0.64 15.50 -6.19
CA TYR A 150 -1.99 14.95 -5.99
C TYR A 150 -3.06 15.43 -6.98
N PHE A 151 -2.81 16.53 -7.71
CA PHE A 151 -3.88 17.26 -8.40
C PHE A 151 -3.92 17.07 -9.93
N PHE A 152 -2.90 16.49 -10.54
CA PHE A 152 -2.95 16.16 -11.96
C PHE A 152 -3.68 14.82 -12.17
N SER A 153 -4.42 14.71 -13.27
CA SER A 153 -5.23 13.55 -13.61
C SER A 153 -4.59 12.63 -14.64
N GLU A 154 -3.64 13.16 -15.42
CA GLU A 154 -2.98 12.45 -16.53
C GLU A 154 -1.51 12.91 -16.64
N VAL A 155 -0.60 11.98 -16.89
CA VAL A 155 0.78 12.26 -17.28
C VAL A 155 1.10 11.58 -18.61
N ILE A 156 1.68 12.32 -19.55
CA ILE A 156 2.24 11.78 -20.78
C ILE A 156 3.75 11.69 -20.64
N ILE A 157 4.27 10.48 -20.80
CA ILE A 157 5.71 10.18 -20.82
C ILE A 157 6.13 9.99 -22.29
N PRO A 158 7.12 10.73 -22.82
CA PRO A 158 7.58 10.57 -24.19
C PRO A 158 8.47 9.33 -24.34
N ASP A 159 8.58 8.82 -25.56
CA ASP A 159 9.39 7.65 -25.93
C ASP A 159 10.90 7.88 -25.76
N THR A 160 11.34 9.09 -25.40
CA THR A 160 12.74 9.35 -25.02
C THR A 160 13.06 8.90 -23.60
N VAL A 161 12.06 8.73 -22.72
CA VAL A 161 12.28 8.32 -21.32
C VAL A 161 12.63 6.84 -21.26
N THR A 162 13.75 6.52 -20.62
CA THR A 162 14.24 5.15 -20.49
C THR A 162 14.17 4.61 -19.06
N ARG A 163 14.00 5.49 -18.07
CA ARG A 163 14.06 5.18 -16.63
C ARG A 163 13.07 6.02 -15.84
N ILE A 164 12.40 5.37 -14.89
CA ILE A 164 11.55 5.98 -13.86
C ILE A 164 12.20 5.64 -12.53
N GLU A 165 12.78 6.63 -11.84
CA GLU A 165 13.61 6.40 -10.66
C GLU A 165 12.81 6.24 -9.36
N LYS A 166 13.54 6.07 -8.25
CA LYS A 166 12.98 5.88 -6.92
C LYS A 166 11.95 6.97 -6.59
N ASN A 167 10.81 6.58 -6.02
CA ASN A 167 9.73 7.50 -5.60
C ASN A 167 9.20 8.46 -6.69
N ALA A 168 9.52 8.24 -7.97
CA ALA A 168 9.25 9.21 -9.04
C ALA A 168 7.80 9.71 -9.07
N PHE A 169 6.81 8.85 -8.80
CA PHE A 169 5.39 9.16 -8.72
C PHE A 169 4.78 8.76 -7.37
N TYR A 170 5.58 8.65 -6.31
CA TYR A 170 5.08 8.26 -4.99
C TYR A 170 3.90 9.15 -4.57
N GLY A 171 2.78 8.54 -4.18
CA GLY A 171 1.59 9.25 -3.67
C GLY A 171 0.71 9.92 -4.74
N CYS A 172 1.05 9.87 -6.04
CA CYS A 172 0.23 10.49 -7.09
C CYS A 172 -1.19 9.90 -7.20
N GLN A 173 -2.17 10.68 -7.67
CA GLN A 173 -3.58 10.26 -7.70
C GLN A 173 -4.18 10.15 -9.11
N PHE A 174 -3.35 9.88 -10.12
CA PHE A 174 -3.84 9.59 -11.47
C PHE A 174 -4.48 8.20 -11.56
N PHE A 175 -5.47 8.05 -12.45
CA PHE A 175 -6.24 6.80 -12.60
C PHE A 175 -5.50 5.73 -13.41
N SER A 176 -4.73 6.15 -14.41
CA SER A 176 -4.00 5.25 -15.30
C SER A 176 -2.68 5.83 -15.74
N ILE A 177 -1.75 4.94 -16.07
CA ILE A 177 -0.47 5.31 -16.68
C ILE A 177 -0.14 4.36 -17.83
N ASP A 178 0.36 4.94 -18.91
CA ASP A 178 0.96 4.21 -20.01
C ASP A 178 2.47 4.42 -19.93
N ILE A 179 3.21 3.33 -19.69
CA ILE A 179 4.67 3.33 -19.60
C ILE A 179 5.22 3.02 -21.01
N PRO A 180 5.93 3.97 -21.67
CA PRO A 180 6.40 3.78 -23.04
C PRO A 180 7.41 2.62 -23.17
N ASP A 181 7.45 1.97 -24.34
CA ASP A 181 8.33 0.83 -24.63
C ASP A 181 9.83 1.15 -24.52
N SER A 182 10.21 2.44 -24.51
CA SER A 182 11.58 2.89 -24.24
C SER A 182 12.00 2.70 -22.78
N VAL A 183 11.04 2.63 -21.85
CA VAL A 183 11.31 2.47 -20.42
C VAL A 183 11.74 1.04 -20.13
N THR A 184 12.94 0.91 -19.56
CA THR A 184 13.53 -0.39 -19.19
C THR A 184 13.60 -0.59 -17.68
N TYR A 185 13.36 0.47 -16.89
CA TYR A 185 13.55 0.46 -15.45
C TYR A 185 12.48 1.26 -14.70
N ILE A 186 11.86 0.62 -13.71
CA ILE A 186 11.02 1.25 -12.69
C ILE A 186 11.69 1.06 -11.33
N GLY A 187 11.97 2.17 -10.66
CA GLY A 187 12.70 2.23 -9.40
C GLY A 187 11.90 1.80 -8.17
N GLU A 188 12.58 1.82 -7.03
CA GLU A 188 11.98 1.54 -5.73
C GLU A 188 10.83 2.51 -5.44
N ALA A 189 9.68 1.99 -5.02
CA ALA A 189 8.51 2.78 -4.64
C ALA A 189 8.05 3.82 -5.69
N ALA A 190 8.43 3.64 -6.97
CA ALA A 190 8.19 4.62 -8.03
C ALA A 190 6.72 5.01 -8.19
N PHE A 191 5.79 4.08 -7.97
CA PHE A 191 4.34 4.28 -7.98
C PHE A 191 3.70 3.87 -6.65
N SER A 192 4.47 3.81 -5.57
CA SER A 192 3.93 3.46 -4.26
C SER A 192 2.91 4.50 -3.80
N ASN A 193 1.85 4.04 -3.14
CA ASN A 193 0.75 4.87 -2.62
C ASN A 193 0.00 5.67 -3.71
N CYS A 194 0.07 5.23 -4.97
CA CYS A 194 -0.75 5.78 -6.04
C CYS A 194 -2.21 5.32 -5.93
N GLY A 195 -2.95 5.86 -4.97
CA GLY A 195 -4.22 5.29 -4.52
C GLY A 195 -5.31 5.18 -5.58
N ALA A 196 -5.37 6.12 -6.53
CA ALA A 196 -6.32 6.08 -7.63
C ALA A 196 -5.89 5.18 -8.81
N LEU A 197 -4.64 4.73 -8.84
CA LEU A 197 -4.07 4.00 -9.98
C LEU A 197 -4.74 2.63 -10.13
N ALA A 198 -5.56 2.50 -11.16
CA ALA A 198 -6.33 1.30 -11.45
C ALA A 198 -5.85 0.55 -12.69
N LYS A 199 -5.15 1.25 -13.62
CA LYS A 199 -4.66 0.68 -14.87
C LYS A 199 -3.21 1.08 -15.13
N VAL A 200 -2.37 0.08 -15.37
CA VAL A 200 -0.98 0.26 -15.79
C VAL A 200 -0.78 -0.48 -17.11
N THR A 201 -0.40 0.25 -18.16
CA THR A 201 0.13 -0.36 -19.38
C THR A 201 1.65 -0.41 -19.25
N MET A 202 2.21 -1.61 -19.24
CA MET A 202 3.66 -1.81 -19.08
C MET A 202 4.38 -1.68 -20.42
N SER A 203 5.65 -1.25 -20.35
CA SER A 203 6.60 -1.32 -21.46
C SER A 203 6.92 -2.77 -21.81
N GLU A 204 6.91 -3.12 -23.09
CA GLU A 204 7.29 -4.46 -23.58
C GLU A 204 8.81 -4.71 -23.50
N ASN A 205 9.62 -3.68 -23.21
CA ASN A 205 11.06 -3.80 -22.98
C ASN A 205 11.46 -3.57 -21.51
N LEU A 206 10.48 -3.58 -20.59
CA LEU A 206 10.75 -3.40 -19.17
C LEU A 206 11.62 -4.54 -18.62
N ILE A 207 12.78 -4.21 -18.06
CA ILE A 207 13.73 -5.19 -17.52
C ILE A 207 13.52 -5.36 -16.02
N LYS A 208 13.27 -4.26 -15.28
CA LYS A 208 13.25 -4.27 -13.82
C LYS A 208 12.08 -3.47 -13.24
N ILE A 209 11.44 -4.08 -12.24
CA ILE A 209 10.46 -3.47 -11.34
C ILE A 209 11.06 -3.45 -9.93
N GLY A 210 11.20 -2.26 -9.34
CA GLY A 210 11.83 -2.06 -8.04
C GLY A 210 11.05 -2.63 -6.85
N LYS A 211 11.71 -2.64 -5.69
CA LYS A 211 11.08 -2.93 -4.39
C LYS A 211 9.93 -1.94 -4.17
N ASP A 212 8.79 -2.41 -3.64
CA ASP A 212 7.61 -1.57 -3.33
C ASP A 212 7.05 -0.76 -4.52
N ALA A 213 7.45 -1.04 -5.77
CA ALA A 213 7.20 -0.15 -6.91
C ALA A 213 5.74 0.25 -7.10
N PHE A 214 4.79 -0.63 -6.81
CA PHE A 214 3.34 -0.39 -6.85
C PHE A 214 2.67 -0.75 -5.52
N ARG A 215 3.40 -0.71 -4.39
CA ARG A 215 2.83 -0.98 -3.06
C ARG A 215 1.73 0.03 -2.74
N PHE A 216 0.68 -0.38 -2.02
CA PHE A 216 -0.44 0.50 -1.65
C PHE A 216 -1.19 1.16 -2.83
N CYS A 217 -1.12 0.61 -4.04
CA CYS A 217 -1.99 1.01 -5.14
C CYS A 217 -3.41 0.45 -4.92
N ILE A 218 -4.22 1.13 -4.09
CA ILE A 218 -5.52 0.61 -3.65
C ILE A 218 -6.57 0.48 -4.77
N GLY A 219 -6.36 1.13 -5.92
CA GLY A 219 -7.19 1.00 -7.11
C GLY A 219 -6.80 -0.15 -8.05
N LEU A 220 -5.61 -0.74 -7.87
CA LEU A 220 -5.01 -1.67 -8.83
C LEU A 220 -5.65 -3.05 -8.74
N LYS A 221 -6.43 -3.42 -9.76
CA LYS A 221 -7.17 -4.71 -9.79
C LYS A 221 -6.40 -5.85 -10.43
N GLN A 222 -5.55 -5.52 -11.40
CA GLN A 222 -4.75 -6.48 -12.16
C GLN A 222 -3.51 -5.77 -12.68
N ILE A 223 -2.44 -6.55 -12.85
CA ILE A 223 -1.21 -6.11 -13.49
C ILE A 223 -0.68 -7.22 -14.39
N ASN A 224 -0.12 -6.83 -15.54
CA ASN A 224 0.46 -7.76 -16.52
C ASN A 224 1.97 -7.57 -16.52
N ILE A 225 2.72 -8.66 -16.34
CA ILE A 225 4.19 -8.66 -16.36
C ILE A 225 4.65 -9.05 -17.77
N PRO A 226 5.34 -8.17 -18.51
CA PRO A 226 5.85 -8.44 -19.86
C PRO A 226 6.89 -9.56 -19.93
N ALA A 227 7.14 -10.08 -21.13
CA ALA A 227 8.12 -11.14 -21.38
C ALA A 227 9.56 -10.72 -21.02
N SER A 228 9.87 -9.43 -21.14
CA SER A 228 11.19 -8.84 -20.92
C SER A 228 11.61 -8.73 -19.46
N VAL A 229 10.67 -8.81 -18.50
CA VAL A 229 10.98 -8.55 -17.08
C VAL A 229 11.90 -9.63 -16.52
N GLU A 230 13.06 -9.18 -16.03
CA GLU A 230 14.11 -10.02 -15.45
C GLU A 230 14.14 -9.97 -13.92
N SER A 231 13.68 -8.86 -13.33
CA SER A 231 13.73 -8.68 -11.87
C SER A 231 12.51 -7.92 -11.35
N ILE A 232 11.88 -8.47 -10.31
CA ILE A 232 10.81 -7.87 -9.53
C ILE A 232 11.28 -7.79 -8.08
N GLY A 233 11.29 -6.60 -7.51
CA GLY A 233 11.69 -6.38 -6.12
C GLY A 233 10.67 -6.90 -5.10
N THR A 234 11.12 -7.09 -3.86
CA THR A 234 10.26 -7.48 -2.74
C THR A 234 9.07 -6.53 -2.62
N CYS A 235 7.89 -7.08 -2.33
CA CYS A 235 6.66 -6.33 -2.07
C CYS A 235 6.25 -5.36 -3.20
N ALA A 236 6.74 -5.55 -4.44
CA ALA A 236 6.44 -4.65 -5.57
C ALA A 236 4.95 -4.43 -5.82
N PHE A 237 4.09 -5.39 -5.45
CA PHE A 237 2.64 -5.33 -5.58
C PHE A 237 1.89 -5.58 -4.26
N GLY A 238 2.59 -5.45 -3.12
CA GLY A 238 2.01 -5.71 -1.80
C GLY A 238 1.02 -4.64 -1.36
N ASP A 239 0.14 -5.00 -0.43
CA ASP A 239 -0.82 -4.09 0.18
C ASP A 239 -1.73 -3.35 -0.85
N CYS A 240 -2.02 -4.01 -1.97
CA CYS A 240 -2.97 -3.57 -2.99
C CYS A 240 -4.33 -4.26 -2.77
N PRO A 241 -5.23 -3.75 -1.90
CA PRO A 241 -6.39 -4.47 -1.36
C PRO A 241 -7.43 -4.92 -2.38
N VAL A 242 -7.38 -4.44 -3.62
CA VAL A 242 -8.30 -4.86 -4.70
C VAL A 242 -7.61 -5.68 -5.80
N LEU A 243 -6.30 -5.93 -5.69
CA LEU A 243 -5.53 -6.71 -6.65
C LEU A 243 -5.97 -8.17 -6.61
N ALA A 244 -6.64 -8.61 -7.67
CA ALA A 244 -7.25 -9.93 -7.76
C ALA A 244 -6.38 -10.94 -8.53
N SER A 245 -5.48 -10.46 -9.40
CA SER A 245 -4.62 -11.31 -10.21
C SER A 245 -3.38 -10.57 -10.69
N ILE A 246 -2.27 -11.29 -10.82
CA ILE A 246 -1.06 -10.88 -11.52
C ILE A 246 -0.89 -11.83 -12.69
N ASN A 247 -0.90 -11.30 -13.92
CA ASN A 247 -0.65 -12.09 -15.12
C ASN A 247 0.82 -11.95 -15.51
N VAL A 248 1.36 -13.01 -16.12
CA VAL A 248 2.73 -13.00 -16.65
C VAL A 248 2.67 -13.49 -18.09
N ASP A 249 3.35 -12.78 -18.99
CA ASP A 249 3.52 -13.22 -20.37
C ASP A 249 4.12 -14.64 -20.42
N GLU A 250 3.59 -15.48 -21.30
CA GLU A 250 4.00 -16.88 -21.41
C GLU A 250 5.50 -17.07 -21.72
N ASN A 251 6.08 -16.09 -22.43
CA ASN A 251 7.47 -16.06 -22.85
C ASN A 251 8.41 -15.46 -21.79
N ASN A 252 7.89 -14.95 -20.66
CA ASN A 252 8.74 -14.50 -19.57
C ASN A 252 9.60 -15.67 -19.06
N LYS A 253 10.91 -15.45 -18.96
CA LYS A 253 11.89 -16.49 -18.61
C LYS A 253 12.07 -16.70 -17.11
N ASN A 254 11.68 -15.72 -16.30
CA ASN A 254 11.99 -15.66 -14.86
C ASN A 254 10.76 -15.85 -13.98
N TYR A 255 9.56 -15.59 -14.49
CA TYR A 255 8.32 -15.61 -13.73
C TYR A 255 7.20 -16.37 -14.43
N ILE A 256 6.20 -16.76 -13.66
CA ILE A 256 4.96 -17.37 -14.13
C ILE A 256 3.80 -16.96 -13.22
N SER A 257 2.61 -16.85 -13.81
CA SER A 257 1.37 -16.77 -13.05
C SER A 257 0.74 -18.15 -12.93
N VAL A 258 0.43 -18.58 -11.70
CA VAL A 258 -0.36 -19.79 -11.43
C VAL A 258 -1.62 -19.35 -10.72
N ASP A 259 -2.77 -19.47 -11.37
CA ASP A 259 -4.07 -19.00 -10.88
C ASP A 259 -4.07 -17.54 -10.40
N GLY A 260 -3.31 -16.68 -11.08
CA GLY A 260 -3.16 -15.26 -10.74
C GLY A 260 -2.10 -14.96 -9.68
N VAL A 261 -1.45 -15.97 -9.10
CA VAL A 261 -0.35 -15.82 -8.12
C VAL A 261 0.98 -15.75 -8.86
N LEU A 262 1.84 -14.79 -8.49
CA LEU A 262 3.15 -14.59 -9.10
C LEU A 262 4.20 -15.51 -8.44
N LEU A 263 4.80 -16.38 -9.25
CA LEU A 263 5.86 -17.30 -8.86
C LEU A 263 7.10 -17.11 -9.73
N SER A 264 8.25 -17.61 -9.25
CA SER A 264 9.42 -17.84 -10.10
C SER A 264 9.08 -18.85 -11.21
N LYS A 265 9.77 -18.80 -12.36
CA LYS A 265 9.46 -19.65 -13.53
C LYS A 265 9.57 -21.14 -13.21
N ASP A 266 10.51 -21.51 -12.37
CA ASP A 266 10.72 -22.88 -11.87
C ASP A 266 9.70 -23.29 -10.80
N LYS A 267 8.80 -22.38 -10.39
CA LYS A 267 7.75 -22.54 -9.38
C LYS A 267 8.28 -22.88 -7.98
N THR A 268 9.53 -22.53 -7.68
CA THR A 268 10.13 -22.81 -6.36
C THR A 268 9.89 -21.69 -5.34
N TYR A 269 9.52 -20.49 -5.78
CA TYR A 269 9.37 -19.31 -4.95
C TYR A 269 8.04 -18.59 -5.23
N VAL A 270 7.25 -18.32 -4.20
CA VAL A 270 6.06 -17.45 -4.29
C VAL A 270 6.50 -16.02 -4.04
N LEU A 271 6.35 -15.15 -5.05
CA LEU A 271 6.72 -13.74 -4.96
C LEU A 271 5.59 -12.87 -4.44
N CYS A 272 4.37 -13.09 -4.96
CA CYS A 272 3.22 -12.28 -4.60
C CYS A 272 1.90 -13.04 -4.82
N TYR A 273 1.13 -13.12 -3.74
CA TYR A 273 -0.26 -13.51 -3.71
C TYR A 273 -1.12 -12.24 -3.77
N PRO A 274 -2.01 -12.09 -4.78
CA PRO A 274 -2.87 -10.93 -4.88
C PRO A 274 -3.77 -10.79 -3.65
N ALA A 275 -3.75 -9.63 -3.00
CA ALA A 275 -4.45 -9.40 -1.73
C ALA A 275 -5.96 -9.69 -1.78
N ASN A 276 -6.59 -9.45 -2.94
CA ASN A 276 -8.01 -9.68 -3.20
C ASN A 276 -8.27 -10.94 -4.04
N LYS A 277 -7.30 -11.86 -4.15
CA LYS A 277 -7.54 -13.14 -4.82
C LYS A 277 -8.66 -13.88 -4.10
N MET A 278 -9.74 -14.16 -4.83
CA MET A 278 -10.88 -14.87 -4.28
C MET A 278 -10.50 -16.31 -3.92
N GLY A 279 -10.97 -16.77 -2.76
CA GLY A 279 -10.73 -18.11 -2.24
C GLY A 279 -10.32 -18.04 -0.78
N ALA A 280 -11.06 -18.74 0.08
CA ALA A 280 -10.77 -18.77 1.51
C ALA A 280 -9.52 -19.62 1.82
N THR A 281 -9.20 -20.61 0.99
CA THR A 281 -8.09 -21.53 1.20
C THR A 281 -7.11 -21.44 0.04
N TYR A 282 -5.82 -21.32 0.36
CA TYR A 282 -4.73 -21.47 -0.60
C TYR A 282 -3.90 -22.71 -0.28
N VAL A 283 -3.89 -23.64 -1.23
CA VAL A 283 -2.97 -24.78 -1.23
C VAL A 283 -1.75 -24.37 -2.05
N VAL A 284 -0.59 -24.32 -1.40
CA VAL A 284 0.66 -23.95 -2.08
C VAL A 284 0.95 -24.99 -3.17
N PRO A 285 1.18 -24.59 -4.45
CA PRO A 285 1.41 -25.53 -5.54
C PRO A 285 2.63 -26.41 -5.32
N ASP A 286 2.59 -27.66 -5.80
CA ASP A 286 3.75 -28.57 -5.77
C ASP A 286 5.00 -27.94 -6.40
N GLY A 287 6.16 -28.20 -5.79
CA GLY A 287 7.45 -27.64 -6.21
C GLY A 287 7.85 -26.34 -5.53
N VAL A 288 6.91 -25.59 -4.93
CA VAL A 288 7.26 -24.41 -4.12
C VAL A 288 8.05 -24.85 -2.89
N THR A 289 9.22 -24.24 -2.71
CA THR A 289 10.12 -24.47 -1.58
C THR A 289 10.20 -23.27 -0.63
N VAL A 290 9.87 -22.07 -1.12
CA VAL A 290 9.95 -20.83 -0.34
C VAL A 290 8.70 -19.98 -0.54
N ILE A 291 8.10 -19.57 0.57
CA ILE A 291 7.18 -18.44 0.60
C ILE A 291 7.99 -17.17 0.82
N GLY A 292 7.97 -16.26 -0.15
CA GLY A 292 8.81 -15.08 -0.16
C GLY A 292 8.46 -14.02 0.88
N GLN A 293 9.41 -13.11 1.11
CA GLN A 293 9.21 -11.97 2.01
C GLN A 293 8.03 -11.12 1.52
N TYR A 294 7.08 -10.79 2.40
CA TYR A 294 5.84 -10.07 2.07
C TYR A 294 4.97 -10.73 0.97
N ALA A 295 5.17 -12.01 0.66
CA ALA A 295 4.50 -12.66 -0.47
C ALA A 295 2.97 -12.61 -0.36
N PHE A 296 2.41 -12.63 0.84
CA PHE A 296 0.97 -12.55 1.09
C PHE A 296 0.55 -11.22 1.76
N SER A 297 1.38 -10.18 1.67
CA SER A 297 1.09 -8.92 2.39
C SER A 297 -0.31 -8.37 2.07
N GLY A 298 -1.12 -8.20 3.10
CA GLY A 298 -2.48 -7.68 2.98
C GLY A 298 -3.48 -8.64 2.33
N ALA A 299 -3.21 -9.96 2.30
CA ALA A 299 -4.14 -10.97 1.77
C ALA A 299 -5.39 -11.15 2.65
N THR A 300 -6.25 -10.15 2.64
CA THR A 300 -7.44 -10.04 3.48
C THR A 300 -8.56 -11.01 3.10
N MET A 301 -8.52 -11.64 1.92
CA MET A 301 -9.52 -12.65 1.53
C MET A 301 -9.16 -14.06 2.01
N LEU A 302 -7.90 -14.29 2.38
CA LEU A 302 -7.36 -15.60 2.72
C LEU A 302 -7.67 -15.97 4.17
N ARG A 303 -8.20 -17.17 4.39
CA ARG A 303 -8.55 -17.73 5.71
C ARG A 303 -7.71 -18.93 6.10
N GLU A 304 -7.24 -19.72 5.13
CA GLU A 304 -6.42 -20.89 5.38
C GLU A 304 -5.27 -21.00 4.37
N VAL A 305 -4.08 -21.32 4.88
CA VAL A 305 -2.94 -21.71 4.06
C VAL A 305 -2.56 -23.14 4.38
N VAL A 306 -2.45 -23.96 3.33
CA VAL A 306 -1.92 -25.33 3.38
C VAL A 306 -0.58 -25.34 2.65
N LEU A 307 0.51 -25.45 3.41
CA LEU A 307 1.85 -25.58 2.83
C LEU A 307 2.03 -26.96 2.22
N ASN A 308 2.69 -27.04 1.07
CA ASN A 308 2.96 -28.31 0.40
C ASN A 308 4.11 -29.08 1.09
N GLU A 309 4.34 -30.33 0.69
CA GLU A 309 5.41 -31.21 1.20
C GLU A 309 6.83 -30.89 0.68
N ASN A 310 6.99 -29.83 -0.11
CA ASN A 310 8.29 -29.34 -0.59
C ASN A 310 8.69 -28.02 0.06
N CYS A 311 7.77 -27.34 0.76
CA CYS A 311 7.96 -26.03 1.34
C CYS A 311 8.94 -26.15 2.49
N LEU A 312 10.09 -25.49 2.37
CA LEU A 312 11.18 -25.51 3.34
C LEU A 312 11.17 -24.25 4.21
N THR A 313 10.85 -23.11 3.61
CA THR A 313 11.01 -21.80 4.25
C THR A 313 9.77 -20.93 4.12
N ILE A 314 9.33 -20.39 5.25
CA ILE A 314 8.43 -19.23 5.32
C ILE A 314 9.31 -18.03 5.68
N ALA A 315 9.47 -17.10 4.74
CA ALA A 315 10.32 -15.93 4.92
C ALA A 315 9.73 -14.91 5.91
N GLU A 316 10.55 -13.94 6.28
CA GLU A 316 10.16 -12.83 7.15
C GLU A 316 8.94 -12.10 6.57
N TYR A 317 7.98 -11.73 7.41
CA TYR A 317 6.75 -11.02 6.97
C TYR A 317 5.94 -11.70 5.86
N ALA A 318 6.15 -13.00 5.61
CA ALA A 318 5.51 -13.73 4.50
C ALA A 318 3.98 -13.55 4.46
N PHE A 319 3.32 -13.54 5.62
CA PHE A 319 1.88 -13.35 5.79
C PHE A 319 1.53 -12.03 6.48
N HIS A 320 2.36 -11.00 6.32
CA HIS A 320 2.12 -9.69 6.91
C HIS A 320 0.69 -9.19 6.65
N ALA A 321 0.01 -8.69 7.70
CA ALA A 321 -1.33 -8.12 7.61
C ALA A 321 -2.38 -9.01 6.89
N CYS A 322 -2.23 -10.34 6.95
CA CYS A 322 -3.29 -11.27 6.54
C CYS A 322 -4.38 -11.32 7.63
N GLU A 323 -5.16 -10.25 7.76
CA GLU A 323 -6.06 -10.04 8.90
C GLU A 323 -7.12 -11.12 9.09
N ASN A 324 -7.59 -11.74 8.00
CA ASN A 324 -8.60 -12.80 8.04
C ASN A 324 -8.02 -14.22 7.99
N LEU A 325 -6.70 -14.38 8.05
CA LEU A 325 -6.05 -15.68 8.07
C LEU A 325 -6.33 -16.35 9.42
N GLU A 326 -7.15 -17.40 9.41
CA GLU A 326 -7.58 -18.11 10.62
C GLU A 326 -6.70 -19.32 10.94
N LYS A 327 -6.18 -19.96 9.90
CA LYS A 327 -5.53 -21.27 9.99
C LYS A 327 -4.29 -21.37 9.11
N VAL A 328 -3.20 -21.87 9.68
CA VAL A 328 -1.98 -22.21 8.95
C VAL A 328 -1.65 -23.67 9.19
N ASN A 329 -1.51 -24.46 8.13
CA ASN A 329 -1.06 -25.85 8.21
C ASN A 329 0.36 -25.96 7.68
N VAL A 330 1.28 -26.24 8.60
CA VAL A 330 2.72 -26.42 8.37
C VAL A 330 2.99 -27.89 8.06
N SER A 331 3.51 -28.17 6.87
CA SER A 331 3.81 -29.52 6.39
C SER A 331 5.05 -30.13 7.06
N ALA A 332 5.31 -31.42 6.82
CA ALA A 332 6.46 -32.13 7.38
C ALA A 332 7.82 -31.59 6.90
N SER A 333 7.84 -30.92 5.75
CA SER A 333 9.06 -30.43 5.10
C SER A 333 9.57 -29.09 5.64
N VAL A 334 8.71 -28.29 6.28
CA VAL A 334 9.07 -26.92 6.70
C VAL A 334 10.19 -26.97 7.73
N ARG A 335 11.29 -26.29 7.40
CA ARG A 335 12.51 -26.23 8.21
C ARG A 335 12.67 -24.90 8.91
N THR A 336 12.19 -23.83 8.30
CA THR A 336 12.42 -22.47 8.79
C THR A 336 11.16 -21.63 8.65
N ILE A 337 10.70 -21.08 9.77
CA ILE A 337 9.73 -20.00 9.86
C ILE A 337 10.51 -18.81 10.41
N MET A 338 10.76 -17.81 9.56
CA MET A 338 11.53 -16.63 9.94
C MET A 338 10.71 -15.70 10.85
N GLY A 339 11.41 -14.79 11.55
CA GLY A 339 10.80 -13.83 12.45
C GLY A 339 9.65 -13.06 11.80
N ASN A 340 8.61 -12.75 12.58
CA ASN A 340 7.48 -11.93 12.13
C ASN A 340 6.74 -12.45 10.89
N ALA A 341 6.91 -13.72 10.51
CA ALA A 341 6.22 -14.33 9.36
C ALA A 341 4.68 -14.15 9.40
N PHE A 342 4.10 -14.02 10.61
CA PHE A 342 2.67 -13.84 10.86
C PHE A 342 2.34 -12.49 11.53
N LEU A 343 3.20 -11.46 11.41
CA LEU A 343 2.93 -10.14 11.98
C LEU A 343 1.63 -9.56 11.39
N GLY A 344 0.79 -8.97 12.23
CA GLY A 344 -0.48 -8.38 11.81
C GLY A 344 -1.56 -9.39 11.36
N CYS A 345 -1.32 -10.71 11.47
CA CYS A 345 -2.32 -11.74 11.19
C CYS A 345 -3.39 -11.78 12.29
N ALA A 346 -4.37 -10.87 12.22
CA ALA A 346 -5.33 -10.65 13.29
C ALA A 346 -6.21 -11.87 13.59
N GLY A 347 -6.55 -12.67 12.58
CA GLY A 347 -7.52 -13.76 12.67
C GLY A 347 -6.96 -15.12 13.12
N ILE A 348 -5.64 -15.30 13.27
CA ILE A 348 -5.08 -16.64 13.47
C ILE A 348 -5.59 -17.19 14.79
N SER A 349 -6.31 -18.31 14.71
CA SER A 349 -6.85 -19.06 15.84
C SER A 349 -6.13 -20.40 16.03
N GLN A 350 -5.45 -20.90 15.00
CA GLN A 350 -4.71 -22.15 15.06
C GLN A 350 -3.54 -22.19 14.06
N ILE A 351 -2.41 -22.71 14.51
CA ILE A 351 -1.28 -23.12 13.68
C ILE A 351 -1.10 -24.62 13.91
N ASN A 352 -1.31 -25.42 12.87
CA ASN A 352 -1.15 -26.86 12.91
C ASN A 352 0.17 -27.25 12.26
N VAL A 353 0.89 -28.18 12.87
CA VAL A 353 2.13 -28.72 12.35
C VAL A 353 1.97 -30.22 12.15
N ASP A 354 2.39 -30.71 10.98
CA ASP A 354 2.45 -32.14 10.69
C ASP A 354 3.28 -32.89 11.75
N GLU A 355 2.80 -34.05 12.20
CA GLU A 355 3.45 -34.84 13.25
C GLU A 355 4.90 -35.26 12.89
N ASN A 356 5.17 -35.40 11.58
CA ASN A 356 6.47 -35.79 11.03
C ASN A 356 7.42 -34.61 10.82
N ASN A 357 6.97 -33.36 11.04
CA ASN A 357 7.84 -32.21 10.97
C ASN A 357 8.99 -32.37 11.98
N LYS A 358 10.24 -32.11 11.55
CA LYS A 358 11.44 -32.34 12.37
C LYS A 358 11.86 -31.13 13.19
N ASN A 359 11.34 -29.94 12.89
CA ASN A 359 11.80 -28.67 13.44
C ASN A 359 10.73 -27.99 14.30
N TYR A 360 9.46 -28.24 14.02
CA TYR A 360 8.32 -27.62 14.68
C TYR A 360 7.36 -28.68 15.22
N SER A 361 6.53 -28.24 16.17
CA SER A 361 5.36 -28.98 16.64
C SER A 361 4.25 -28.00 16.98
N SER A 362 3.01 -28.49 17.05
CA SER A 362 1.89 -27.71 17.56
C SER A 362 1.13 -28.48 18.61
N GLU A 363 0.61 -27.77 19.61
CA GLU A 363 -0.31 -28.31 20.60
C GLU A 363 -1.47 -27.33 20.77
N GLU A 364 -2.71 -27.82 20.60
CA GLU A 364 -3.93 -27.00 20.62
C GLU A 364 -3.87 -25.75 19.72
N GLY A 365 -3.15 -25.83 18.60
CA GLY A 365 -2.96 -24.72 17.66
C GLY A 365 -1.86 -23.73 18.03
N VAL A 366 -1.16 -23.91 19.16
CA VAL A 366 0.01 -23.10 19.56
C VAL A 366 1.26 -23.68 18.91
N LEU A 367 2.10 -22.81 18.33
CA LEU A 367 3.31 -23.19 17.61
C LEU A 367 4.53 -23.24 18.54
N PHE A 368 5.27 -24.34 18.45
CA PHE A 368 6.52 -24.57 19.17
C PHE A 368 7.61 -25.06 18.22
N ASN A 369 8.86 -25.07 18.68
CA ASN A 369 9.88 -25.94 18.10
C ASN A 369 9.56 -27.43 18.37
N LYS A 370 10.32 -28.34 17.77
CA LYS A 370 9.99 -29.78 17.77
C LYS A 370 9.94 -30.39 19.17
N ASP A 371 10.87 -30.03 20.04
CA ASP A 371 10.97 -30.56 21.40
C ASP A 371 10.13 -29.77 22.42
N LYS A 372 9.39 -28.74 21.97
CA LYS A 372 8.57 -27.84 22.80
C LYS A 372 9.36 -27.13 23.89
N SER A 373 10.66 -26.90 23.68
CA SER A 373 11.47 -26.02 24.54
C SER A 373 11.29 -24.54 24.23
N TRP A 374 10.76 -24.20 23.05
CA TRP A 374 10.54 -22.83 22.60
C TRP A 374 9.09 -22.63 22.14
N LEU A 375 8.34 -21.80 22.85
CA LEU A 375 7.04 -21.31 22.41
C LEU A 375 7.26 -20.18 21.42
N ILE A 376 6.89 -20.44 20.16
CA ILE A 376 7.18 -19.54 19.03
C ILE A 376 6.02 -18.57 18.81
N LYS A 377 4.78 -19.08 18.75
CA LYS A 377 3.60 -18.22 18.54
C LYS A 377 2.36 -18.83 19.15
N TYR A 378 1.71 -18.05 20.00
CA TYR A 378 0.34 -18.24 20.44
C TYR A 378 -0.61 -17.54 19.45
N PRO A 379 -1.65 -18.23 18.93
CA PRO A 379 -2.60 -17.63 18.01
C PRO A 379 -3.39 -16.47 18.64
N ARG A 380 -3.30 -15.29 18.01
CA ARG A 380 -3.92 -14.04 18.49
C ARG A 380 -5.42 -14.18 18.82
N CYS A 381 -6.15 -14.90 17.98
CA CYS A 381 -7.61 -15.09 18.06
C CYS A 381 -8.04 -16.42 18.70
N LYS A 382 -7.12 -17.13 19.38
CA LYS A 382 -7.51 -18.30 20.19
C LYS A 382 -8.39 -17.83 21.35
N LEU A 383 -9.56 -18.45 21.47
CA LEU A 383 -10.64 -18.01 22.37
C LEU A 383 -10.42 -18.36 23.85
N ASN A 384 -9.34 -19.10 24.17
CA ASN A 384 -8.99 -19.44 25.54
C ASN A 384 -8.75 -18.18 26.37
N THR A 385 -9.40 -18.11 27.54
CA THR A 385 -9.16 -17.05 28.53
C THR A 385 -7.97 -17.34 29.43
N GLU A 386 -7.55 -18.60 29.50
CA GLU A 386 -6.43 -19.04 30.30
C GLU A 386 -5.53 -19.95 29.46
N TYR A 387 -4.23 -19.86 29.68
CA TYR A 387 -3.24 -20.71 29.04
C TYR A 387 -2.13 -21.08 30.02
N VAL A 388 -1.89 -22.38 30.15
CA VAL A 388 -0.77 -22.93 30.93
C VAL A 388 0.32 -23.31 29.94
N ILE A 389 1.46 -22.63 30.02
CA ILE A 389 2.61 -22.95 29.18
C ILE A 389 3.17 -24.32 29.64
N PRO A 390 3.44 -25.28 28.74
CA PRO A 390 3.97 -26.58 29.13
C PRO A 390 5.32 -26.50 29.85
N ASP A 391 5.54 -27.35 30.86
CA ASP A 391 6.81 -27.44 31.63
C ASP A 391 8.05 -27.81 30.79
N THR A 392 7.85 -28.19 29.52
CA THR A 392 8.96 -28.40 28.58
C THR A 392 9.56 -27.09 28.09
N VAL A 393 8.81 -25.99 28.15
CA VAL A 393 9.20 -24.70 27.58
C VAL A 393 10.26 -24.04 28.46
N THR A 394 11.38 -23.67 27.85
CA THR A 394 12.46 -22.90 28.47
C THR A 394 12.55 -21.47 27.93
N THR A 395 11.99 -21.23 26.74
CA THR A 395 12.02 -19.93 26.05
C THR A 395 10.64 -19.52 25.55
N ILE A 396 10.23 -18.30 25.85
CA ILE A 396 9.08 -17.62 25.22
C ILE A 396 9.65 -16.65 24.17
N GLY A 397 9.30 -16.87 22.90
CA GLY A 397 9.83 -16.12 21.78
C GLY A 397 9.35 -14.67 21.70
N ALA A 398 10.06 -13.85 20.92
CA ALA A 398 9.70 -12.46 20.69
C ALA A 398 8.31 -12.38 20.05
N THR A 399 7.45 -11.47 20.52
CA THR A 399 6.06 -11.31 20.07
C THR A 399 5.19 -12.59 20.17
N ALA A 400 5.60 -13.60 20.94
CA ALA A 400 4.95 -14.91 20.94
C ALA A 400 3.46 -14.84 21.28
N PHE A 401 3.04 -13.96 22.18
CA PHE A 401 1.65 -13.72 22.58
C PHE A 401 1.11 -12.37 22.11
N GLU A 402 1.82 -11.66 21.23
CA GLU A 402 1.42 -10.34 20.74
C GLU A 402 -0.09 -10.28 20.41
N CYS A 403 -0.76 -9.28 20.99
CA CYS A 403 -2.17 -9.01 20.81
C CYS A 403 -3.12 -10.18 21.16
N ALA A 404 -2.75 -11.16 21.99
CA ALA A 404 -3.63 -12.29 22.35
C ALA A 404 -4.95 -11.80 22.98
N VAL A 405 -6.00 -11.65 22.15
CA VAL A 405 -7.13 -10.75 22.48
C VAL A 405 -8.07 -11.33 23.52
N CYS A 406 -8.14 -12.65 23.68
CA CYS A 406 -9.03 -13.30 24.63
C CYS A 406 -8.35 -13.68 25.96
N LEU A 407 -7.02 -13.64 26.00
CA LEU A 407 -6.23 -14.23 27.08
C LEU A 407 -6.21 -13.31 28.30
N LYS A 408 -6.65 -13.84 29.44
CA LYS A 408 -6.68 -13.16 30.75
C LYS A 408 -5.62 -13.67 31.70
N THR A 409 -5.30 -14.96 31.62
CA THR A 409 -4.29 -15.57 32.50
C THR A 409 -3.30 -16.38 31.69
N VAL A 410 -2.01 -16.14 31.95
CA VAL A 410 -0.92 -17.00 31.49
C VAL A 410 -0.17 -17.53 32.70
N VAL A 411 -0.08 -18.85 32.80
CA VAL A 411 0.76 -19.53 33.79
C VAL A 411 2.09 -19.88 33.11
N ILE A 412 3.16 -19.21 33.54
CA ILE A 412 4.53 -19.46 33.08
C ILE A 412 5.18 -20.46 34.06
N PRO A 413 5.66 -21.63 33.61
CA PRO A 413 6.29 -22.62 34.48
C PRO A 413 7.72 -22.24 34.87
N ASP A 414 8.22 -22.77 36.00
CA ASP A 414 9.59 -22.58 36.51
C ASP A 414 10.68 -23.14 35.57
N SER A 415 10.30 -23.85 34.51
CA SER A 415 11.22 -24.27 33.44
C SER A 415 11.64 -23.11 32.53
N VAL A 416 10.88 -22.02 32.49
CA VAL A 416 11.18 -20.87 31.63
C VAL A 416 12.38 -20.09 32.19
N VAL A 417 13.41 -19.95 31.36
CA VAL A 417 14.65 -19.23 31.65
C VAL A 417 14.76 -17.94 30.85
N ARG A 418 14.16 -17.90 29.64
CA ARG A 418 14.20 -16.76 28.72
C ARG A 418 12.80 -16.30 28.30
N ILE A 419 12.57 -14.99 28.32
CA ILE A 419 11.40 -14.32 27.73
C ILE A 419 11.92 -13.21 26.83
N GLU A 420 11.71 -13.33 25.53
CA GLU A 420 12.26 -12.39 24.54
C GLU A 420 11.41 -11.10 24.41
N ASP A 421 11.90 -10.16 23.60
CA ASP A 421 11.33 -8.82 23.44
C ASP A 421 9.84 -8.87 23.03
N PHE A 422 9.04 -7.98 23.62
CA PHE A 422 7.62 -7.83 23.29
C PHE A 422 6.79 -9.12 23.41
N ALA A 423 7.24 -10.13 24.17
CA ALA A 423 6.61 -11.46 24.22
C ALA A 423 5.09 -11.43 24.47
N PHE A 424 4.58 -10.48 25.27
CA PHE A 424 3.16 -10.29 25.57
C PHE A 424 2.63 -8.91 25.17
N CYS A 425 3.30 -8.19 24.25
CA CYS A 425 2.88 -6.84 23.90
C CYS A 425 1.41 -6.79 23.42
N TYR A 426 0.71 -5.70 23.74
CA TYR A 426 -0.68 -5.45 23.39
C TYR A 426 -1.69 -6.52 23.85
N CYS A 427 -1.35 -7.36 24.84
CA CYS A 427 -2.30 -8.26 25.49
C CYS A 427 -3.21 -7.48 26.46
N ARG A 428 -4.07 -6.61 25.92
CA ARG A 428 -4.85 -5.64 26.72
C ARG A 428 -5.78 -6.26 27.76
N ASN A 429 -6.21 -7.51 27.54
CA ASN A 429 -7.09 -8.26 28.43
C ASN A 429 -6.33 -9.17 29.42
N LEU A 430 -5.00 -9.22 29.37
CA LEU A 430 -4.18 -10.04 30.25
C LEU A 430 -4.21 -9.44 31.66
N GLU A 431 -4.83 -10.16 32.60
CA GLU A 431 -5.03 -9.77 34.00
C GLU A 431 -3.92 -10.34 34.89
N THR A 432 -3.45 -11.55 34.60
CA THR A 432 -2.44 -12.25 35.42
C THR A 432 -1.42 -12.96 34.55
N CYS A 433 -0.14 -12.62 34.76
CA CYS A 433 1.01 -13.30 34.17
C CYS A 433 2.20 -13.06 35.09
N ILE A 434 2.63 -14.09 35.83
CA ILE A 434 3.73 -13.99 36.79
C ILE A 434 4.98 -14.52 36.11
N ILE A 435 6.02 -13.70 36.05
CA ILE A 435 7.34 -14.13 35.61
C ILE A 435 7.96 -14.97 36.75
N PRO A 436 8.35 -16.23 36.50
CA PRO A 436 8.96 -17.08 37.52
C PRO A 436 10.39 -16.62 37.84
N ASP A 437 10.87 -16.89 39.05
CA ASP A 437 12.24 -16.55 39.50
C ASP A 437 13.34 -17.21 38.63
N SER A 438 12.99 -18.28 37.91
CA SER A 438 13.84 -18.98 36.96
C SER A 438 14.14 -18.16 35.69
N ALA A 439 13.28 -17.20 35.33
CA ALA A 439 13.40 -16.40 34.12
C ALA A 439 14.45 -15.29 34.28
N THR A 440 15.72 -15.65 34.08
CA THR A 440 16.86 -14.74 34.26
C THR A 440 17.25 -13.92 33.03
N ASP A 441 16.73 -14.26 31.85
CA ASP A 441 17.01 -13.59 30.57
C ASP A 441 15.72 -12.93 30.04
N LEU A 442 15.56 -11.64 30.31
CA LEU A 442 14.33 -10.88 30.04
C LEU A 442 14.59 -9.82 28.96
N GLY A 443 13.81 -9.88 27.90
CA GLY A 443 13.75 -8.89 26.84
C GLY A 443 13.13 -7.57 27.30
N ILE A 444 13.15 -6.60 26.39
CA ILE A 444 12.51 -5.30 26.59
C ILE A 444 11.03 -5.35 26.24
N TYR A 445 10.25 -4.46 26.86
CA TYR A 445 8.83 -4.24 26.51
C TYR A 445 7.95 -5.52 26.55
N ILE A 446 8.32 -6.51 27.38
CA ILE A 446 7.62 -7.80 27.52
C ILE A 446 6.10 -7.62 27.67
N PHE A 447 5.67 -6.65 28.49
CA PHE A 447 4.25 -6.35 28.77
C PHE A 447 3.83 -4.95 28.26
N GLU A 448 4.42 -4.46 27.17
CA GLU A 448 3.98 -3.21 26.55
C GLU A 448 2.48 -3.26 26.24
N GLU A 449 1.76 -2.19 26.57
CA GLU A 449 0.31 -2.05 26.30
C GLU A 449 -0.56 -3.20 26.88
N CYS A 450 -0.12 -3.81 27.98
CA CYS A 450 -0.91 -4.75 28.80
C CYS A 450 -1.72 -4.00 29.87
N GLU A 451 -2.76 -3.29 29.43
CA GLU A 451 -3.53 -2.36 30.27
C GLU A 451 -4.19 -3.00 31.51
N SER A 452 -4.60 -4.27 31.41
CA SER A 452 -5.29 -5.00 32.51
C SER A 452 -4.36 -5.72 33.48
N LEU A 453 -3.05 -5.75 33.21
CA LEU A 453 -2.11 -6.58 33.96
C LEU A 453 -1.85 -5.96 35.33
N VAL A 454 -2.23 -6.67 36.38
CA VAL A 454 -1.99 -6.23 37.76
C VAL A 454 -0.50 -6.35 38.04
N ARG A 455 0.17 -5.21 38.24
CA ARG A 455 1.59 -5.18 38.64
C ARG A 455 1.68 -5.61 40.11
N SER A 456 2.13 -6.83 40.36
CA SER A 456 2.47 -7.34 41.70
C SER A 456 3.85 -6.91 42.14
#